data_AF-A0A1G3UNE0-F1
#
_entry.id   AF-A0A1G3UNE0-F1
#
_cell.length_a   1.000
_cell.length_b   1.000
_cell.length_c   1.000
_cell.angle_alpha   90.00
_cell.angle_beta   90.00
_cell.angle_gamma   90.00
#
_symmetry.space_group_name_H-M   'P 1'
#
loop_
_entity.id
_entity.type
_entity.pdbx_description
1 polymer ?
#
loop_
_entity_poly.entity_id
_entity_poly.type
_entity_poly.pdbx_seq_one_letter_code
_entity_poly.pdbx_strand_id
1 'polypeptide(L)'
;MFIWLFHRISGAILIVLFSIKILTSFFLFTKDKKPDWALSLHRQPVLDILILILFTFHSLYGLRTIAIDLGYRKEKQLFWIANVAAALISAALIILYFRFS
;
A
#
# COMPACT_ATOMS: atom_id res chain seq x y z
N MET A 1 -4.45 -14.65 -14.23
CA MET A 1 -3.85 -15.28 -13.03
C MET A 1 -2.97 -14.33 -12.21
N PHE A 2 -2.08 -13.54 -12.83
CA PHE A 2 -1.19 -12.62 -12.10
C PHE A 2 -1.91 -11.67 -11.13
N ILE A 3 -2.95 -10.94 -11.57
CA ILE A 3 -3.67 -9.95 -10.75
C ILE A 3 -4.19 -10.56 -9.45
N TRP A 4 -4.78 -11.74 -9.54
CA TRP A 4 -5.32 -12.47 -8.39
C TRP A 4 -4.21 -12.87 -7.40
N LEU A 5 -3.08 -13.37 -7.92
CA LEU A 5 -1.95 -13.78 -7.09
C LEU A 5 -1.33 -12.55 -6.41
N PHE A 6 -1.09 -11.50 -7.20
CA PHE A 6 -0.57 -10.22 -6.72
C PHE A 6 -1.47 -9.65 -5.62
N HIS A 7 -2.79 -9.61 -5.82
CA HIS A 7 -3.73 -9.08 -4.81
C HIS A 7 -3.65 -9.83 -3.48
N ARG A 8 -3.50 -11.16 -3.51
CA ARG A 8 -3.37 -11.97 -2.29
C ARG A 8 -2.05 -11.70 -1.57
N ILE A 9 -0.95 -11.76 -2.31
CA ILE A 9 0.39 -11.56 -1.75
C ILE A 9 0.54 -10.13 -1.23
N SER A 10 0.10 -9.13 -1.99
CA SER A 10 0.15 -7.73 -1.56
C SER A 10 -0.68 -7.49 -0.30
N GLY A 11 -1.86 -8.13 -0.18
CA GLY A 11 -2.67 -8.07 1.03
C GLY A 11 -1.94 -8.63 2.26
N ALA A 12 -1.32 -9.81 2.13
CA ALA A 12 -0.55 -10.43 3.20
C ALA A 12 0.65 -9.55 3.62
N ILE A 13 1.37 -8.99 2.66
CA ILE A 13 2.51 -8.09 2.94
C ILE A 13 2.01 -6.81 3.64
N LEU A 14 0.90 -6.22 3.19
CA LEU A 14 0.33 -5.01 3.80
C LEU A 14 -0.10 -5.24 5.25
N ILE A 15 -0.64 -6.40 5.59
CA ILE A 15 -0.95 -6.75 6.99
C ILE A 15 0.31 -6.63 7.85
N VAL A 16 1.44 -7.18 7.39
CA VAL A 16 2.72 -7.09 8.11
C VAL A 16 3.22 -5.66 8.19
N LEU A 17 3.27 -4.93 7.07
CA LEU A 17 3.79 -3.57 7.01
C LEU A 17 2.98 -2.59 7.88
N PHE A 18 1.64 -2.65 7.83
CA PHE A 18 0.80 -1.83 8.68
C PHE A 18 0.88 -2.24 10.14
N SER A 19 1.00 -3.53 10.46
CA SER A 19 1.23 -3.98 11.84
C SER A 19 2.50 -3.37 12.42
N ILE A 20 3.60 -3.34 11.64
CA ILE A 20 4.84 -2.67 12.03
C ILE A 20 4.59 -1.17 12.28
N LYS A 21 3.92 -0.47 11.36
CA LYS A 21 3.65 0.97 11.49
C LYS A 21 2.75 1.29 12.67
N ILE A 22 1.69 0.52 12.90
CA ILE A 22 0.76 0.70 14.02
C ILE A 22 1.48 0.45 15.34
N LEU A 23 2.21 -0.67 15.47
CA LEU A 23 2.92 -1.04 16.68
C LEU A 23 3.99 0.01 17.03
N THR A 24 4.81 0.41 16.07
CA THR A 24 5.84 1.41 16.30
C THR A 24 5.25 2.78 16.61
N SER A 25 4.15 3.17 15.95
CA SER A 25 3.42 4.41 16.26
C SER A 25 2.91 4.42 17.70
N PHE A 26 2.36 3.30 18.20
CA PHE A 26 1.92 3.20 19.59
C PHE A 26 3.04 3.60 20.56
N PHE A 27 4.25 3.08 20.39
CA PHE A 27 5.38 3.48 21.23
C PHE A 27 5.79 4.94 21.04
N LEU A 28 5.78 5.44 19.80
CA LEU A 28 6.21 6.81 19.48
C LEU A 28 5.23 7.89 19.98
N PHE A 29 3.94 7.58 20.10
CA PHE A 29 2.91 8.52 20.56
C PHE A 29 2.54 8.37 22.03
N THR A 30 2.79 7.23 22.68
CA THR A 30 2.32 6.98 24.07
C THR A 30 3.41 6.95 25.13
N LYS A 31 4.69 6.90 24.74
CA LYS A 31 5.80 6.81 25.69
C LYS A 31 6.62 8.09 25.69
N ASP A 32 6.89 8.61 26.89
CA ASP A 32 7.79 9.75 27.08
C ASP A 32 9.22 9.39 26.63
N LYS A 33 9.70 8.21 27.05
CA LYS A 33 10.96 7.64 26.56
C LYS A 33 10.69 6.68 25.41
N LYS A 34 10.93 7.15 24.19
CA LYS A 34 10.73 6.40 22.96
C LYS A 34 11.84 5.35 22.78
N PRO A 35 11.53 4.07 22.56
CA PRO A 35 12.54 3.06 22.33
C PRO A 35 13.19 3.23 20.95
N ASP A 36 14.51 3.11 20.88
CA ASP A 36 15.30 3.36 19.67
C ASP A 36 14.91 2.43 18.51
N TRP A 37 14.57 1.18 18.80
CA TRP A 37 14.14 0.22 17.78
C TRP A 37 12.84 0.66 17.09
N ALA A 38 11.91 1.24 17.85
CA ALA A 38 10.63 1.69 17.27
C ALA A 38 10.85 2.89 16.37
N LEU A 39 11.73 3.82 16.78
CA LEU A 39 12.10 4.97 15.97
C LEU A 39 12.82 4.55 14.68
N SER A 40 13.82 3.68 14.81
CA SER A 40 14.64 3.19 13.70
C SER A 40 13.81 2.44 12.67
N LEU A 41 12.90 1.57 13.12
CA LEU A 41 12.03 0.80 12.23
C LEU A 41 10.94 1.68 11.61
N HIS A 42 10.31 2.57 12.39
CA HIS A 42 9.24 3.42 11.89
C HIS A 42 9.72 4.40 10.82
N ARG A 43 10.97 4.87 10.88
CA ARG A 43 11.52 5.84 9.94
C ARG A 43 12.15 5.23 8.68
N GLN A 44 12.07 3.91 8.49
CA GLN A 44 12.63 3.28 7.29
C GLN A 44 11.83 3.69 6.03
N PRO A 45 12.43 4.46 5.09
CA PRO A 45 11.70 4.95 3.92
C PRO A 45 11.29 3.82 2.98
N VAL A 46 12.03 2.71 2.98
CA VAL A 46 11.69 1.51 2.22
C VAL A 46 10.31 0.97 2.64
N LEU A 47 9.97 0.99 3.94
CA LEU A 47 8.66 0.53 4.40
C LEU A 47 7.55 1.44 3.90
N ASP A 48 7.76 2.76 3.91
CA ASP A 48 6.77 3.73 3.42
C ASP A 48 6.53 3.58 1.93
N ILE A 49 7.61 3.50 1.13
CA ILE A 49 7.51 3.33 -0.32
C ILE A 49 6.81 2.00 -0.67
N LEU A 50 7.15 0.91 0.03
CA LEU A 50 6.47 -0.38 -0.16
C LEU A 50 4.98 -0.28 0.18
N ILE A 51 4.61 0.37 1.29
CA ILE A 51 3.21 0.58 1.65
C ILE A 51 2.50 1.37 0.56
N LEU A 52 3.06 2.50 0.10
CA LEU A 52 2.43 3.36 -0.90
C LEU A 52 2.15 2.60 -2.20
N ILE A 53 3.14 1.84 -2.70
CA ILE A 53 2.98 1.04 -3.93
C ILE A 53 1.97 -0.09 -3.71
N LEU A 54 2.19 -0.93 -2.70
CA LEU A 54 1.38 -2.13 -2.50
C LEU A 54 -0.06 -1.78 -2.16
N PHE A 55 -0.29 -0.77 -1.32
CA PHE A 55 -1.63 -0.34 -0.93
C PHE A 55 -2.39 0.20 -2.14
N THR A 56 -1.74 1.02 -2.97
CA THR A 56 -2.37 1.59 -4.17
C THR A 56 -2.78 0.49 -5.16
N PHE A 57 -1.86 -0.42 -5.51
CA PHE A 57 -2.18 -1.52 -6.43
C PHE A 57 -3.19 -2.51 -5.84
N HIS A 58 -3.07 -2.86 -4.56
CA HIS A 58 -4.01 -3.73 -3.87
C HIS A 58 -5.43 -3.15 -3.91
N SER A 59 -5.56 -1.86 -3.58
CA SER A 59 -6.86 -1.19 -3.55
C SER A 59 -7.51 -1.13 -4.93
N LEU A 60 -6.76 -0.76 -5.99
CA LEU A 60 -7.33 -0.70 -7.33
C LEU A 60 -7.67 -2.07 -7.92
N TYR A 61 -6.91 -3.13 -7.58
CA TYR A 61 -7.29 -4.49 -7.94
C TYR A 61 -8.49 -5.02 -7.15
N GLY A 62 -8.65 -4.59 -5.90
CA GLY A 62 -9.86 -4.85 -5.11
C GLY A 62 -11.08 -4.19 -5.75
N LEU A 63 -10.99 -2.91 -6.09
CA LEU A 63 -12.05 -2.18 -6.79
C LEU A 63 -12.38 -2.79 -8.16
N ARG A 64 -11.36 -3.24 -8.92
CA ARG A 64 -11.58 -4.00 -10.16
C ARG A 64 -12.42 -5.25 -9.90
N THR A 65 -12.08 -6.01 -8.87
CA THR A 65 -12.81 -7.24 -8.51
C THR A 65 -14.26 -6.92 -8.17
N ILE A 66 -14.48 -5.92 -7.31
CA ILE A 66 -15.82 -5.44 -6.96
C ILE A 66 -16.62 -5.02 -8.21
N ALA A 67 -16.01 -4.28 -9.14
CA ALA A 67 -16.69 -3.86 -10.36
C ALA A 67 -17.11 -5.05 -11.25
N ILE A 68 -16.27 -6.08 -11.34
CA ILE A 68 -16.58 -7.31 -12.08
C ILE A 68 -17.72 -8.07 -11.40
N ASP A 69 -17.68 -8.18 -10.07
CA ASP A 69 -18.71 -8.84 -9.27
C ASP A 69 -20.07 -8.13 -9.39
N LEU A 70 -20.07 -6.80 -9.56
CA LEU A 70 -21.25 -5.98 -9.86
C LEU A 70 -21.71 -6.06 -11.33
N GLY A 71 -21.08 -6.91 -12.15
CA GLY A 71 -21.53 -7.21 -13.50
C GLY A 71 -20.82 -6.45 -14.62
N TYR A 72 -19.76 -5.68 -14.33
CA TYR A 72 -18.97 -5.03 -15.37
C TYR A 72 -18.19 -6.07 -16.21
N ARG A 73 -18.47 -6.15 -17.52
CA ARG A 73 -17.95 -7.22 -18.40
C ARG A 73 -16.67 -6.88 -19.16
N LYS A 74 -16.21 -5.62 -19.19
CA LYS A 74 -15.00 -5.22 -19.95
C LYS A 74 -13.72 -5.39 -19.14
N GLU A 75 -13.40 -6.63 -18.77
CA GLU A 75 -12.27 -6.95 -17.88
C GLU A 75 -10.91 -6.44 -18.35
N LYS A 76 -10.64 -6.48 -19.67
CA LYS A 76 -9.38 -5.98 -20.25
C LYS A 76 -9.25 -4.46 -20.09
N GLN A 77 -10.36 -3.73 -20.21
CA GLN A 77 -10.37 -2.29 -20.00
C GLN A 77 -10.14 -1.96 -18.52
N LEU A 78 -10.82 -2.65 -17.60
CA LEU A 78 -10.59 -2.47 -16.15
C LEU A 78 -9.15 -2.81 -15.77
N PHE A 79 -8.57 -3.85 -16.37
CA PHE A 79 -7.16 -4.19 -16.14
C PHE A 79 -6.24 -3.02 -16.47
N TRP A 80 -6.38 -2.44 -17.67
CA TRP A 80 -5.54 -1.32 -18.08
C TRP A 80 -5.77 -0.08 -17.24
N ILE A 81 -7.03 0.28 -16.98
CA ILE A 81 -7.38 1.43 -16.13
C ILE A 81 -6.77 1.26 -14.74
N ALA A 82 -6.94 0.09 -14.11
CA ALA A 82 -6.41 -0.15 -12.77
C ALA A 82 -4.88 -0.07 -12.74
N ASN A 83 -4.17 -0.61 -13.73
CA ASN A 83 -2.70 -0.57 -13.77
C ASN A 83 -2.17 0.85 -14.01
N VAL A 84 -2.72 1.56 -15.00
CA VAL A 84 -2.29 2.93 -15.31
C VAL A 84 -2.59 3.86 -14.15
N ALA A 85 -3.80 3.79 -13.59
CA ALA A 85 -4.16 4.58 -12.42
C ALA A 85 -3.28 4.24 -11.20
N ALA A 86 -3.02 2.95 -10.94
CA ALA A 86 -2.17 2.54 -9.82
C ALA A 86 -0.74 3.07 -9.97
N ALA A 87 -0.17 2.97 -11.17
CA ALA A 87 1.18 3.46 -11.45
C ALA A 87 1.27 4.97 -11.28
N LEU A 88 0.32 5.74 -11.83
CA LEU A 88 0.31 7.19 -11.72
C LEU A 88 0.11 7.66 -10.27
N ILE A 89 -0.83 7.06 -9.55
CA ILE A 89 -1.08 7.40 -8.15
C ILE A 89 0.14 7.04 -7.30
N SER A 90 0.72 5.85 -7.48
CA SER A 90 1.93 5.44 -6.75
C SER A 90 3.09 6.40 -7.02
N ALA A 91 3.33 6.75 -8.28
CA ALA A 91 4.38 7.70 -8.65
C ALA A 91 4.16 9.08 -8.02
N ALA A 92 2.94 9.59 -8.09
CA ALA A 92 2.59 10.86 -7.45
C ALA A 92 2.80 10.81 -5.92
N LEU A 93 2.35 9.74 -5.26
CA LEU A 93 2.54 9.57 -3.82
C LEU A 93 4.01 9.46 -3.42
N ILE A 94 4.83 8.77 -4.20
CA ILE A 94 6.28 8.67 -3.97
C ILE A 94 6.94 10.04 -4.15
N ILE A 95 6.58 10.80 -5.19
CA ILE A 95 7.08 12.16 -5.40
C ILE A 95 6.71 13.06 -4.21
N LEU A 96 5.46 12.99 -3.74
CA LEU A 96 5.01 13.75 -2.58
C LEU A 96 5.74 13.31 -1.31
N TYR A 97 5.94 12.01 -1.12
CA TYR A 97 6.69 11.46 0.02
C TYR A 97 8.09 12.08 0.11
N PHE A 98 8.86 12.07 -0.98
CA PHE A 98 10.20 12.65 -0.98
C PHE A 98 10.21 14.18 -0.93
N ARG A 99 9.14 14.85 -1.37
CA ARG A 99 9.04 16.30 -1.29
C ARG A 99 8.78 16.82 0.13
N PHE A 100 8.13 16.01 0.97
CA PHE A 100 7.68 16.42 2.31
C PHE A 100 8.30 15.63 3.47
N SER A 101 9.14 14.63 3.19
CA SER A 101 9.94 13.91 4.22
C SER A 101 11.24 14.64 4.50
#